data_AF-A0A3S0ZX06-F1
#
_entry.id   AF-A0A3S0ZX06-F1
#
_cell.length_a   1.000
_cell.length_b   1.000
_cell.length_c   1.000
_cell.angle_alpha   90.00
_cell.angle_beta   90.00
_cell.angle_gamma   90.00
#
_symmetry.space_group_name_H-M   'P 1'
#
loop_
_entity.id
_entity.type
_entity.pdbx_description
1 polymer ?
#
loop_
_entity_poly.entity_id
_entity_poly.type
_entity_poly.pdbx_seq_one_letter_code
_entity_poly.pdbx_strand_id
1 'polypeptide(L)'
;MFSIESSPKAWLHQVYLDLGNFQAVSPHHYKVQFNYNHLVEQTSVPYQVQIILPESFRECLIRESGLYQYQVKNPLELAPELRTPRWQILCDYLTNYSGLTKATQILVIRLLSSLCFHQAVVDYVPPISEAELKSDPNNATLYFLRAISNLTIEADRYLPYNFKELEIIAYNAPSGHITKILAGLQIVVQLARTLKDLQGAEYWREIVTKELDSTLSSLDDFTAKLLMSVYYRSCVFVPLLKKEKEKVIAEMDLCQSYAESLIPENHEQEIVAYENRSNIQESRTKEALWLRDFDLAEERARQLVERNISDPRYRLELGEVLLKREKIEEAAQVYRSATRLGPPGTAVAWFMAGQCYQSLGDVQLAYDCYLACLHFDPLAISAVKRLSRVASFLGDRKIVSWCELRLSQLEQEKQNMVATGSNAPAYVPAVPTLVQAS
;
A
#
# COMPACT_ATOMS: atom_id res chain seq x y z
N MET A 1 -23.71 -21.93 -8.15
CA MET A 1 -23.16 -20.59 -8.42
C MET A 1 -22.48 -20.15 -7.13
N PHE A 2 -21.18 -19.83 -7.14
CA PHE A 2 -20.53 -19.32 -5.94
C PHE A 2 -21.09 -17.93 -5.63
N SER A 3 -21.74 -17.77 -4.48
CA SER A 3 -22.27 -16.49 -4.01
C SER A 3 -21.28 -15.85 -3.02
N ILE A 4 -21.40 -14.55 -2.79
CA ILE A 4 -20.53 -13.83 -1.84
C ILE A 4 -20.63 -14.43 -0.44
N GLU A 5 -21.83 -14.85 -0.03
CA GLU A 5 -22.10 -15.45 1.29
C GLU A 5 -21.45 -16.85 1.46
N SER A 6 -21.07 -17.50 0.35
CA SER A 6 -20.44 -18.83 0.39
C SER A 6 -18.95 -18.81 0.75
N SER A 7 -18.33 -17.63 0.82
CA SER A 7 -16.92 -17.46 1.17
C SER A 7 -16.77 -16.40 2.27
N PRO A 8 -16.28 -16.75 3.48
CA PRO A 8 -16.06 -15.77 4.55
C PRO A 8 -15.14 -14.61 4.11
N LYS A 9 -14.13 -14.89 3.29
CA LYS A 9 -13.25 -13.86 2.73
C LYS A 9 -14.01 -12.91 1.80
N ALA A 10 -14.83 -13.45 0.90
CA ALA A 10 -15.65 -12.63 0.01
C ALA A 10 -16.67 -11.80 0.78
N TRP A 11 -17.32 -12.39 1.79
CA TRP A 11 -18.30 -11.70 2.62
C TRP A 11 -17.69 -10.57 3.44
N LEU A 12 -16.53 -10.79 4.07
CA LEU A 12 -15.79 -9.74 4.82
C LEU A 12 -15.35 -8.60 3.90
N HIS A 13 -14.92 -8.92 2.68
CA HIS A 13 -14.42 -7.96 1.70
C HIS A 13 -15.45 -7.57 0.63
N GLN A 14 -16.75 -7.74 0.89
CA GLN A 14 -17.81 -7.55 -0.11
C GLN A 14 -17.78 -6.16 -0.75
N VAL A 15 -17.42 -5.11 0.02
CA VAL A 15 -17.28 -3.73 -0.49
C VAL A 15 -16.35 -3.62 -1.69
N TYR A 16 -15.36 -4.51 -1.83
CA TYR A 16 -14.45 -4.55 -2.96
C TYR A 16 -15.01 -5.31 -4.16
N LEU A 17 -16.05 -6.13 -4.01
CA LEU A 17 -16.62 -6.88 -5.13
C LEU A 17 -17.72 -6.07 -5.80
N ASP A 18 -18.67 -5.55 -5.01
CA ASP A 18 -19.92 -4.97 -5.50
C ASP A 18 -20.37 -3.74 -4.71
N LEU A 19 -19.50 -3.13 -3.88
CA LEU A 19 -19.85 -2.04 -2.97
C LEU A 19 -21.04 -2.34 -2.04
N GLY A 20 -21.33 -3.62 -1.79
CA GLY A 20 -22.46 -4.07 -1.00
C GLY A 20 -22.28 -3.87 0.50
N ASN A 21 -22.50 -4.93 1.27
CA ASN A 21 -22.50 -4.83 2.73
C ASN A 21 -21.13 -4.40 3.24
N PHE A 22 -21.13 -3.35 4.06
CA PHE A 22 -19.96 -2.90 4.78
C PHE A 22 -19.79 -3.71 6.06
N GLN A 23 -18.62 -4.35 6.20
CA GLN A 23 -18.20 -5.03 7.41
C GLN A 23 -17.12 -4.21 8.11
N ALA A 24 -17.38 -3.79 9.34
CA ALA A 24 -16.50 -2.95 10.17
C ALA A 24 -15.28 -3.73 10.72
N VAL A 25 -14.40 -4.18 9.82
CA VAL A 25 -13.37 -5.18 10.15
C VAL A 25 -11.96 -4.58 10.25
N SER A 26 -11.63 -3.62 9.37
CA SER A 26 -10.30 -3.01 9.32
C SER A 26 -10.36 -1.61 8.72
N PRO A 27 -9.36 -0.76 8.95
CA PRO A 27 -9.34 0.62 8.45
C PRO A 27 -9.52 0.74 6.92
N HIS A 28 -9.04 -0.22 6.12
CA HIS A 28 -9.21 -0.15 4.66
C HIS A 28 -10.66 -0.33 4.22
N HIS A 29 -11.48 -1.11 4.94
CA HIS A 29 -12.93 -1.18 4.67
C HIS A 29 -13.61 0.15 4.99
N TYR A 30 -13.24 0.75 6.14
CA TYR A 30 -13.73 2.07 6.53
C TYR A 30 -13.37 3.14 5.50
N LYS A 31 -12.17 3.08 4.92
CA LYS A 31 -11.76 3.99 3.83
C LYS A 31 -12.73 3.95 2.65
N VAL A 32 -13.13 2.76 2.21
CA VAL A 32 -14.13 2.60 1.12
C VAL A 32 -15.48 3.18 1.56
N GLN A 33 -15.90 2.89 2.80
CA GLN A 33 -17.18 3.36 3.34
C GLN A 33 -17.24 4.89 3.45
N PHE A 34 -16.21 5.53 4.02
CA PHE A 34 -16.15 6.99 4.16
C PHE A 34 -16.09 7.67 2.80
N ASN A 35 -15.24 7.19 1.86
CA ASN A 35 -15.20 7.74 0.51
C ASN A 35 -16.55 7.62 -0.23
N TYR A 36 -17.27 6.51 -0.04
CA TYR A 36 -18.62 6.37 -0.59
C TYR A 36 -19.59 7.38 0.04
N ASN A 37 -19.59 7.51 1.37
CA ASN A 37 -20.47 8.46 2.07
C ASN A 37 -20.18 9.90 1.61
N HIS A 38 -18.91 10.30 1.54
CA HIS A 38 -18.51 11.61 1.02
C HIS A 38 -18.99 11.84 -0.40
N LEU A 39 -18.90 10.84 -1.28
CA LEU A 39 -19.42 10.94 -2.65
C LEU A 39 -20.93 11.17 -2.66
N VAL A 40 -21.71 10.46 -1.84
CA VAL A 40 -23.18 10.62 -1.82
C VAL A 40 -23.59 11.92 -1.17
N GLU A 41 -22.94 12.31 -0.08
CA GLU A 41 -23.24 13.50 0.72
C GLU A 41 -22.60 14.77 0.14
N GLN A 42 -21.70 14.63 -0.85
CA GLN A 42 -20.88 15.69 -1.42
C GLN A 42 -20.08 16.47 -0.36
N THR A 43 -19.50 15.74 0.60
CA THR A 43 -18.68 16.30 1.69
C THR A 43 -17.19 16.10 1.42
N SER A 44 -16.36 17.04 1.88
CA SER A 44 -14.91 16.96 1.75
C SER A 44 -14.25 17.25 3.09
N VAL A 45 -13.31 16.37 3.47
CA VAL A 45 -12.50 16.48 4.69
C VAL A 45 -11.01 16.56 4.34
N PRO A 46 -10.19 17.25 5.16
CA PRO A 46 -8.76 17.42 4.93
C PRO A 46 -7.91 16.26 5.45
N TYR A 47 -8.53 15.24 6.03
CA TYR A 47 -7.92 14.00 6.52
C TYR A 47 -8.54 12.79 5.81
N GLN A 48 -7.90 11.61 5.94
CA GLN A 48 -8.44 10.35 5.45
C GLN A 48 -7.69 9.18 6.09
N VAL A 49 -8.28 7.99 6.01
CA VAL A 49 -7.56 6.75 6.31
C VAL A 49 -6.42 6.58 5.29
N GLN A 50 -5.19 6.38 5.78
CA GLN A 50 -3.98 6.52 4.99
C GLN A 50 -3.62 5.27 4.19
N ILE A 51 -4.05 4.09 4.64
CA ILE A 51 -3.76 2.80 4.00
C ILE A 51 -4.08 2.81 2.49
N ILE A 52 -3.13 2.31 1.72
CA ILE A 52 -3.27 2.06 0.28
C ILE A 52 -3.01 0.57 0.08
N LEU A 53 -4.02 -0.13 -0.41
CA LEU A 53 -3.89 -1.54 -0.76
C LEU A 53 -3.17 -1.68 -2.11
N PRO A 54 -2.49 -2.81 -2.38
CA PRO A 54 -1.94 -3.07 -3.71
C PRO A 54 -3.04 -3.08 -4.78
N GLU A 55 -2.69 -2.74 -6.02
CA GLU A 55 -3.64 -2.79 -7.15
C GLU A 55 -4.21 -4.21 -7.34
N SER A 56 -3.37 -5.22 -7.18
CA SER A 56 -3.73 -6.64 -7.24
C SER A 56 -4.70 -7.09 -6.14
N PHE A 57 -5.03 -6.26 -5.14
CA PHE A 57 -5.87 -6.69 -4.02
C PHE A 57 -7.21 -7.29 -4.48
N ARG A 58 -7.92 -6.62 -5.40
CA ARG A 58 -9.19 -7.13 -5.97
C ARG A 58 -8.97 -8.46 -6.69
N GLU A 59 -7.92 -8.54 -7.50
CA GLU A 59 -7.62 -9.75 -8.27
C GLU A 59 -7.32 -10.93 -7.34
N CYS A 60 -6.51 -10.71 -6.31
CA CYS A 60 -6.23 -11.69 -5.27
C CYS A 60 -7.52 -12.12 -4.57
N LEU A 61 -8.39 -11.19 -4.16
CA LEU A 61 -9.67 -11.51 -3.53
C LEU A 61 -10.56 -12.38 -4.43
N ILE A 62 -10.65 -12.05 -5.71
CA ILE A 62 -11.44 -12.79 -6.69
C ILE A 62 -10.85 -14.18 -6.92
N ARG A 63 -9.53 -14.30 -7.08
CA ARG A 63 -8.82 -15.57 -7.25
C ARG A 63 -9.01 -16.47 -6.02
N GLU A 64 -8.88 -15.91 -4.83
CA GLU A 64 -9.04 -16.62 -3.55
C GLU A 64 -10.49 -17.08 -3.28
N SER A 65 -11.48 -16.34 -3.80
CA SER A 65 -12.90 -16.65 -3.60
C SER A 65 -13.53 -17.43 -4.75
N GLY A 66 -12.89 -17.47 -5.92
CA GLY A 66 -13.44 -18.05 -7.16
C GLY A 66 -14.54 -17.21 -7.81
N LEU A 67 -14.76 -15.98 -7.36
CA LEU A 67 -15.86 -15.10 -7.80
C LEU A 67 -15.49 -14.30 -9.07
N TYR A 68 -15.06 -15.00 -10.12
CA TYR A 68 -14.56 -14.40 -11.36
C TYR A 68 -15.57 -13.51 -12.09
N GLN A 69 -16.87 -13.63 -11.80
CA GLN A 69 -17.90 -12.74 -12.34
C GLN A 69 -17.75 -11.27 -11.90
N TYR A 70 -16.97 -10.99 -10.83
CA TYR A 70 -16.66 -9.63 -10.38
C TYR A 70 -15.30 -9.11 -10.91
N GLN A 71 -14.63 -9.86 -11.79
CA GLN A 71 -13.35 -9.47 -12.36
C GLN A 71 -13.53 -8.44 -13.48
N VAL A 72 -13.35 -7.18 -13.11
CA VAL A 72 -13.46 -6.03 -14.00
C VAL A 72 -12.29 -5.08 -13.80
N LYS A 73 -11.88 -4.36 -14.85
CA LYS A 73 -10.84 -3.34 -14.80
C LYS A 73 -11.41 -1.94 -14.57
N ASN A 74 -12.67 -1.74 -14.96
CA ASN A 74 -13.42 -0.51 -14.74
C ASN A 74 -14.79 -0.84 -14.13
N PRO A 75 -15.30 -0.08 -13.15
CA PRO A 75 -16.60 -0.38 -12.55
C PRO A 75 -17.77 -0.45 -13.53
N LEU A 76 -17.69 0.26 -14.66
CA LEU A 76 -18.71 0.23 -15.72
C LEU A 76 -18.82 -1.13 -16.43
N GLU A 77 -17.78 -1.97 -16.36
CA GLU A 77 -17.75 -3.30 -16.98
C GLU A 77 -18.51 -4.36 -16.16
N LEU A 78 -18.83 -4.09 -14.89
CA LEU A 78 -19.55 -5.06 -14.05
C LEU A 78 -20.95 -5.28 -14.61
N ALA A 79 -21.36 -6.54 -14.78
CA ALA A 79 -22.67 -6.87 -15.34
C ALA A 79 -23.81 -6.24 -14.50
N PRO A 80 -24.83 -5.61 -15.10
CA PRO A 80 -25.89 -4.90 -14.38
C PRO A 80 -26.56 -5.71 -13.26
N GLU A 81 -26.75 -7.01 -13.47
CA GLU A 81 -27.34 -7.95 -12.51
C GLU A 81 -26.47 -8.20 -11.26
N LEU A 82 -25.18 -7.86 -11.31
CA LEU A 82 -24.24 -7.96 -10.18
C LEU A 82 -24.05 -6.62 -9.45
N ARG A 83 -24.62 -5.53 -9.96
CA ARG A 83 -24.46 -4.20 -9.36
C ARG A 83 -25.43 -4.04 -8.21
N THR A 84 -24.90 -3.73 -7.03
CA THR A 84 -25.72 -3.20 -5.95
C THR A 84 -26.17 -1.77 -6.27
N PRO A 85 -27.17 -1.21 -5.57
CA PRO A 85 -27.53 0.20 -5.73
C PRO A 85 -26.35 1.16 -5.51
N ARG A 86 -25.45 0.84 -4.57
CA ARG A 86 -24.24 1.62 -4.28
C ARG A 86 -23.26 1.59 -5.46
N TRP A 87 -23.06 0.42 -6.08
CA TRP A 87 -22.25 0.29 -7.28
C TRP A 87 -22.86 1.05 -8.46
N GLN A 88 -24.19 0.99 -8.62
CA GLN A 88 -24.87 1.70 -9.70
C GLN A 88 -24.70 3.22 -9.57
N ILE A 89 -24.78 3.78 -8.35
CA ILE A 89 -24.48 5.20 -8.11
C ILE A 89 -23.06 5.55 -8.58
N LEU A 90 -22.05 4.73 -8.27
CA LEU A 90 -20.70 4.93 -8.77
C LEU A 90 -20.66 4.89 -10.30
N CYS A 91 -21.33 3.93 -10.95
CA CYS A 91 -21.41 3.86 -12.41
C CYS A 91 -22.05 5.12 -13.02
N ASP A 92 -23.08 5.69 -12.39
CA ASP A 92 -23.76 6.89 -12.87
C ASP A 92 -22.82 8.12 -12.82
N TYR A 93 -22.03 8.26 -11.75
CA TYR A 93 -20.98 9.28 -11.67
C TYR A 93 -19.90 9.10 -12.72
N LEU A 94 -19.43 7.86 -12.95
CA LEU A 94 -18.38 7.56 -13.92
C LEU A 94 -18.84 7.83 -15.36
N THR A 95 -20.08 7.49 -15.69
CA THR A 95 -20.67 7.74 -17.01
C THR A 95 -20.70 9.24 -17.34
N ASN A 96 -20.89 10.08 -16.33
CA ASN A 96 -20.99 11.54 -16.48
C ASN A 96 -19.72 12.28 -16.02
N TYR A 97 -18.60 11.56 -15.82
CA TYR A 97 -17.44 12.06 -15.09
C TYR A 97 -16.86 13.38 -15.62
N SER A 98 -16.79 13.54 -16.95
CA SER A 98 -16.25 14.74 -17.60
C SER A 98 -17.08 16.00 -17.34
N GLY A 99 -18.37 15.86 -17.02
CA GLY A 99 -19.28 16.96 -16.71
C GLY A 99 -19.33 17.32 -15.22
N LEU A 100 -18.66 16.56 -14.35
CA LEU A 100 -18.66 16.79 -12.91
C LEU A 100 -17.77 17.99 -12.52
N THR A 101 -18.08 18.62 -11.39
CA THR A 101 -17.18 19.60 -10.77
C THR A 101 -15.88 18.93 -10.33
N LYS A 102 -14.78 19.69 -10.24
CA LYS A 102 -13.49 19.16 -9.78
C LYS A 102 -13.56 18.57 -8.37
N ALA A 103 -14.33 19.19 -7.47
CA ALA A 103 -14.56 18.67 -6.13
C ALA A 103 -15.25 17.29 -6.19
N THR A 104 -16.31 17.14 -6.98
CA THR A 104 -16.99 15.84 -7.16
C THR A 104 -16.09 14.82 -7.85
N GLN A 105 -15.28 15.22 -8.84
CA GLN A 105 -14.29 14.33 -9.47
C GLN A 105 -13.33 13.76 -8.42
N ILE A 106 -12.83 14.56 -7.47
CA ILE A 106 -11.97 14.07 -6.38
C ILE A 106 -12.66 12.97 -5.58
N LEU A 107 -13.93 13.14 -5.23
CA LEU A 107 -14.69 12.15 -4.45
C LEU A 107 -14.83 10.82 -5.21
N VAL A 108 -15.14 10.88 -6.51
CA VAL A 108 -15.21 9.70 -7.39
C VAL A 108 -13.86 9.00 -7.45
N ILE A 109 -12.77 9.76 -7.68
CA ILE A 109 -11.42 9.20 -7.80
C ILE A 109 -10.91 8.62 -6.48
N ARG A 110 -11.22 9.25 -5.34
CA ARG A 110 -10.91 8.69 -4.00
C ARG A 110 -11.60 7.35 -3.80
N LEU A 111 -12.88 7.24 -4.18
CA LEU A 111 -13.61 5.98 -4.09
C LEU A 111 -13.00 4.90 -5.00
N LEU A 112 -12.73 5.21 -6.28
CA LEU A 112 -12.06 4.29 -7.21
C LEU A 112 -10.70 3.80 -6.66
N SER A 113 -9.89 4.74 -6.16
CA SER A 113 -8.58 4.42 -5.58
C SER A 113 -8.72 3.51 -4.36
N SER A 114 -9.67 3.79 -3.45
CA SER A 114 -9.91 2.94 -2.28
C SER A 114 -10.46 1.56 -2.62
N LEU A 115 -11.09 1.41 -3.78
CA LEU A 115 -11.56 0.14 -4.32
C LEU A 115 -10.47 -0.63 -5.08
N CYS A 116 -9.25 -0.09 -5.19
CA CYS A 116 -8.15 -0.65 -5.98
C CYS A 116 -8.47 -0.74 -7.48
N PHE A 117 -9.00 0.35 -8.05
CA PHE A 117 -9.10 0.56 -9.49
C PHE A 117 -8.07 1.61 -9.94
N HIS A 118 -6.80 1.40 -9.63
CA HIS A 118 -5.76 2.40 -9.90
C HIS A 118 -5.59 2.66 -11.40
N GLN A 119 -5.72 1.62 -12.25
CA GLN A 119 -5.69 1.86 -13.70
C GLN A 119 -6.84 2.75 -14.17
N ALA A 120 -8.07 2.53 -13.67
CA ALA A 120 -9.20 3.37 -14.03
C ALA A 120 -9.00 4.82 -13.54
N VAL A 121 -8.41 5.03 -12.36
CA VAL A 121 -8.04 6.37 -11.87
C VAL A 121 -7.13 7.09 -12.88
N VAL A 122 -6.12 6.39 -13.40
CA VAL A 122 -5.20 6.92 -14.41
C VAL A 122 -5.94 7.21 -15.72
N ASP A 123 -6.92 6.41 -16.10
CA ASP A 123 -7.68 6.63 -17.33
C ASP A 123 -8.63 7.84 -17.21
N TYR A 124 -9.25 8.06 -16.05
CA TYR A 124 -10.19 9.17 -15.80
C TYR A 124 -9.50 10.50 -15.48
N VAL A 125 -8.29 10.49 -14.94
CA VAL A 125 -7.55 11.73 -14.59
C VAL A 125 -6.38 11.90 -15.54
N PRO A 126 -6.51 12.56 -16.70
CA PRO A 126 -5.38 12.77 -17.60
C PRO A 126 -4.26 13.62 -16.95
N PRO A 127 -3.03 13.63 -17.50
CA PRO A 127 -1.99 14.54 -17.04
C PRO A 127 -2.46 15.99 -17.01
N ILE A 128 -2.15 16.70 -15.93
CA ILE A 128 -2.57 18.09 -15.69
C ILE A 128 -1.37 19.02 -15.87
N SER A 129 -1.54 20.14 -16.58
CA SER A 129 -0.46 21.09 -16.83
C SER A 129 -0.07 21.90 -15.59
N GLU A 130 1.17 22.42 -15.56
CA GLU A 130 1.65 23.27 -14.45
C GLU A 130 0.78 24.51 -14.23
N ALA A 131 0.24 25.09 -15.31
CA ALA A 131 -0.65 26.25 -15.23
C ALA A 131 -1.97 25.91 -14.53
N GLU A 132 -2.56 24.75 -14.88
CA GLU A 132 -3.81 24.27 -14.27
C GLU A 132 -3.65 23.89 -12.80
N LEU A 133 -2.47 23.38 -12.41
CA LEU A 133 -2.15 23.07 -11.01
C LEU A 133 -2.06 24.33 -10.15
N LYS A 134 -1.47 25.40 -10.68
CA LYS A 134 -1.36 26.69 -9.99
C LYS A 134 -2.71 27.38 -9.83
N SER A 135 -3.62 27.19 -10.79
CA SER A 135 -4.91 27.89 -10.81
C SER A 135 -5.98 27.30 -9.90
N ASP A 136 -5.95 25.98 -9.63
CA ASP A 136 -7.00 25.30 -8.84
C ASP A 136 -6.39 24.22 -7.94
N PRO A 137 -6.50 24.34 -6.60
CA PRO A 137 -6.02 23.31 -5.66
C PRO A 137 -6.65 21.92 -5.87
N ASN A 138 -7.87 21.86 -6.44
CA ASN A 138 -8.51 20.58 -6.76
C ASN A 138 -7.77 19.82 -7.86
N ASN A 139 -7.21 20.54 -8.85
CA ASN A 139 -6.38 19.92 -9.88
C ASN A 139 -5.11 19.31 -9.26
N ALA A 140 -4.49 19.95 -8.28
CA ALA A 140 -3.36 19.38 -7.56
C ALA A 140 -3.75 18.09 -6.82
N THR A 141 -4.91 18.06 -6.18
CA THR A 141 -5.42 16.86 -5.48
C THR A 141 -5.74 15.72 -6.45
N LEU A 142 -6.40 16.00 -7.58
CA LEU A 142 -6.63 15.00 -8.63
C LEU A 142 -5.33 14.43 -9.17
N TYR A 143 -4.36 15.30 -9.47
CA TYR A 143 -3.09 14.85 -10.02
C TYR A 143 -2.28 14.03 -9.01
N PHE A 144 -2.36 14.35 -7.72
CA PHE A 144 -1.76 13.55 -6.67
C PHE A 144 -2.39 12.16 -6.56
N LEU A 145 -3.72 12.05 -6.63
CA LEU A 145 -4.41 10.75 -6.63
C LEU A 145 -4.03 9.89 -7.85
N ARG A 146 -3.85 10.52 -9.02
CA ARG A 146 -3.29 9.88 -10.23
C ARG A 146 -1.86 9.39 -9.98
N ALA A 147 -0.97 10.26 -9.50
CA ALA A 147 0.43 9.94 -9.26
C ALA A 147 0.61 8.80 -8.26
N ILE A 148 -0.16 8.80 -7.17
CA ILE A 148 -0.17 7.69 -6.21
C ILE A 148 -0.69 6.40 -6.85
N SER A 149 -1.71 6.48 -7.70
CA SER A 149 -2.24 5.30 -8.42
C SER A 149 -1.22 4.71 -9.40
N ASN A 150 -0.50 5.56 -10.15
CA ASN A 150 0.63 5.13 -10.98
C ASN A 150 1.71 4.43 -10.15
N LEU A 151 2.13 5.02 -9.02
CA LEU A 151 3.10 4.39 -8.13
C LEU A 151 2.64 3.04 -7.57
N THR A 152 1.35 2.90 -7.25
CA THR A 152 0.79 1.61 -6.80
C THR A 152 0.86 0.57 -7.91
N ILE A 153 0.52 0.93 -9.15
CA ILE A 153 0.62 0.03 -10.32
C ILE A 153 2.08 -0.38 -10.55
N GLU A 154 3.00 0.58 -10.52
CA GLU A 154 4.43 0.34 -10.74
C GLU A 154 5.00 -0.62 -9.68
N ALA A 155 4.69 -0.37 -8.41
CA ALA A 155 5.13 -1.20 -7.29
C ALA A 155 4.61 -2.64 -7.40
N ASP A 156 3.33 -2.79 -7.75
CA ASP A 156 2.65 -4.09 -7.78
C ASP A 156 3.00 -4.92 -9.03
N ARG A 157 3.34 -4.25 -10.14
CA ARG A 157 3.79 -4.89 -11.40
C ARG A 157 5.30 -4.97 -11.56
N TYR A 158 6.07 -4.57 -10.55
CA TYR A 158 7.54 -4.50 -10.59
C TYR A 158 8.08 -3.67 -11.77
N LEU A 159 7.37 -2.60 -12.15
CA LEU A 159 7.79 -1.68 -13.19
C LEU A 159 8.77 -0.64 -12.62
N PRO A 160 9.60 0.01 -13.46
CA PRO A 160 10.46 1.10 -13.01
C PRO A 160 9.62 2.26 -12.47
N TYR A 161 10.05 2.83 -11.34
CA TYR A 161 9.34 3.94 -10.72
C TYR A 161 9.45 5.25 -11.53
N ASN A 162 8.36 6.00 -11.60
CA ASN A 162 8.31 7.33 -12.18
C ASN A 162 7.76 8.37 -11.19
N PHE A 163 8.61 9.28 -10.73
CA PHE A 163 8.21 10.32 -9.76
C PHE A 163 7.90 11.67 -10.40
N LYS A 164 7.83 11.75 -11.74
CA LYS A 164 7.70 13.04 -12.44
C LYS A 164 6.43 13.80 -12.06
N GLU A 165 5.31 13.09 -11.96
CA GLU A 165 4.03 13.69 -11.60
C GLU A 165 4.09 14.25 -10.17
N LEU A 166 4.67 13.51 -9.21
CA LEU A 166 4.86 13.98 -7.83
C LEU A 166 5.78 15.21 -7.76
N GLU A 167 6.87 15.21 -8.51
CA GLU A 167 7.80 16.36 -8.57
C GLU A 167 7.08 17.61 -9.08
N ILE A 168 6.33 17.48 -10.18
CA ILE A 168 5.54 18.59 -10.75
C ILE A 168 4.57 19.13 -9.70
N ILE A 169 3.87 18.26 -8.98
CA ILE A 169 2.91 18.66 -7.93
C ILE A 169 3.64 19.38 -6.80
N ALA A 170 4.74 18.82 -6.30
CA ALA A 170 5.46 19.40 -5.17
C ALA A 170 6.03 20.81 -5.47
N TYR A 171 6.40 21.08 -6.73
CA TYR A 171 6.83 22.42 -7.14
C TYR A 171 5.69 23.39 -7.48
N ASN A 172 4.57 22.91 -8.03
CA ASN A 172 3.57 23.77 -8.66
C ASN A 172 2.22 23.83 -7.94
N ALA A 173 1.93 22.93 -7.00
CA ALA A 173 0.72 23.03 -6.19
C ALA A 173 0.73 24.33 -5.36
N PRO A 174 -0.45 24.93 -5.09
CA PRO A 174 -0.56 26.16 -4.30
C PRO A 174 0.13 26.03 -2.93
N SER A 175 0.88 27.05 -2.51
CA SER A 175 1.51 27.06 -1.18
C SER A 175 0.44 27.03 -0.07
N GLY A 176 0.75 26.35 1.04
CA GLY A 176 -0.20 26.11 2.13
C GLY A 176 -1.21 24.99 1.87
N HIS A 177 -1.24 24.40 0.68
CA HIS A 177 -2.11 23.26 0.38
C HIS A 177 -1.44 21.92 0.72
N ILE A 178 -2.10 21.08 1.50
CA ILE A 178 -1.56 19.82 2.05
C ILE A 178 -0.98 18.88 0.99
N THR A 179 -1.58 18.84 -0.20
CA THR A 179 -1.11 18.00 -1.32
C THR A 179 0.33 18.29 -1.73
N LYS A 180 0.80 19.54 -1.59
CA LYS A 180 2.18 19.92 -1.89
C LYS A 180 3.17 19.19 -0.97
N ILE A 181 2.86 19.16 0.34
CA ILE A 181 3.62 18.45 1.36
C ILE A 181 3.57 16.94 1.12
N LEU A 182 2.37 16.39 0.89
CA LEU A 182 2.20 14.94 0.68
C LEU A 182 2.96 14.44 -0.56
N ALA A 183 2.99 15.20 -1.64
CA ALA A 183 3.78 14.87 -2.83
C ALA A 183 5.28 14.84 -2.52
N GLY A 184 5.80 15.87 -1.85
CA GLY A 184 7.21 15.92 -1.45
C GLY A 184 7.59 14.80 -0.47
N LEU A 185 6.75 14.50 0.53
CA LEU A 185 6.98 13.39 1.46
C LEU A 185 7.03 12.03 0.76
N GLN A 186 6.16 11.81 -0.22
CA GLN A 186 6.19 10.58 -1.01
C GLN A 186 7.51 10.46 -1.79
N ILE A 187 8.03 11.56 -2.35
CA ILE A 187 9.35 11.57 -3.01
C ILE A 187 10.46 11.22 -2.01
N VAL A 188 10.48 11.84 -0.81
CA VAL A 188 11.45 11.52 0.26
C VAL A 188 11.45 10.03 0.58
N VAL A 189 10.28 9.44 0.80
CA VAL A 189 10.15 8.02 1.14
C VAL A 189 10.68 7.13 0.02
N GLN A 190 10.36 7.43 -1.24
CA GLN A 190 10.80 6.59 -2.36
C GLN A 190 12.31 6.71 -2.61
N LEU A 191 12.86 7.93 -2.59
CA LEU A 191 14.31 8.14 -2.71
C LEU A 191 15.06 7.40 -1.60
N ALA A 192 14.61 7.53 -0.35
CA ALA A 192 15.31 6.95 0.77
C ALA A 192 15.11 5.44 0.92
N ARG A 193 13.87 4.94 0.79
CA ARG A 193 13.53 3.54 1.06
C ARG A 193 13.84 2.65 -0.14
N THR A 194 13.49 3.09 -1.34
CA THR A 194 13.55 2.28 -2.57
C THR A 194 14.88 2.45 -3.28
N LEU A 195 15.30 3.71 -3.51
CA LEU A 195 16.50 4.00 -4.30
C LEU A 195 17.78 4.13 -3.46
N LYS A 196 17.64 4.27 -2.13
CA LYS A 196 18.76 4.54 -1.21
C LYS A 196 19.54 5.81 -1.59
N ASP A 197 18.87 6.77 -2.22
CA ASP A 197 19.42 8.07 -2.58
C ASP A 197 19.31 9.04 -1.39
N LEU A 198 20.39 9.14 -0.63
CA LEU A 198 20.46 10.02 0.54
C LEU A 198 20.41 11.50 0.14
N GLN A 199 21.17 11.92 -0.87
CA GLN A 199 21.27 13.33 -1.24
C GLN A 199 19.92 13.85 -1.73
N GLY A 200 19.21 13.06 -2.55
CA GLY A 200 17.87 13.42 -2.98
C GLY A 200 16.87 13.44 -1.85
N ALA A 201 16.90 12.45 -0.95
CA ALA A 201 16.01 12.42 0.20
C ALA A 201 16.21 13.63 1.13
N GLU A 202 17.45 14.07 1.35
CA GLU A 202 17.77 15.28 2.11
C GLU A 202 17.23 16.55 1.45
N TYR A 203 17.50 16.71 0.15
CA TYR A 203 17.04 17.86 -0.62
C TYR A 203 15.51 18.01 -0.57
N TRP A 204 14.79 16.91 -0.81
CA TRP A 204 13.33 16.93 -0.76
C TRP A 204 12.78 17.11 0.66
N ARG A 205 13.45 16.57 1.68
CA ARG A 205 13.11 16.84 3.08
C ARG A 205 13.22 18.33 3.40
N GLU A 206 14.26 19.01 2.93
CA GLU A 206 14.40 20.47 3.10
C GLU A 206 13.31 21.25 2.39
N ILE A 207 12.95 20.89 1.15
CA ILE A 207 11.84 21.51 0.41
C ILE A 207 10.54 21.38 1.21
N VAL A 208 10.21 20.17 1.64
CA VAL A 208 8.98 19.92 2.40
C VAL A 208 8.97 20.70 3.71
N THR A 209 10.11 20.74 4.42
CA THR A 209 10.23 21.45 5.70
C THR A 209 9.94 22.94 5.54
N LYS A 210 10.39 23.57 4.45
CA LYS A 210 10.16 25.01 4.19
C LYS A 210 8.70 25.37 3.93
N GLU A 211 7.90 24.43 3.43
CA GLU A 211 6.46 24.64 3.17
C GLU A 211 5.57 24.23 4.35
N LEU A 212 6.17 23.67 5.41
CA LEU A 212 5.42 23.06 6.50
C LEU A 212 4.63 24.11 7.30
N ASP A 213 5.26 25.21 7.69
CA ASP A 213 4.62 26.25 8.52
C ASP A 213 3.41 26.88 7.82
N SER A 214 3.52 27.17 6.51
CA SER A 214 2.41 27.73 5.73
C SER A 214 1.25 26.76 5.59
N THR A 215 1.55 25.46 5.51
CA THR A 215 0.54 24.40 5.44
C THR A 215 -0.11 24.15 6.80
N LEU A 216 0.66 24.06 7.88
CA LEU A 216 0.10 23.83 9.22
C LEU A 216 -0.84 24.95 9.66
N SER A 217 -0.53 26.19 9.26
CA SER A 217 -1.34 27.37 9.60
C SER A 217 -2.75 27.36 8.97
N SER A 218 -2.98 26.53 7.94
CA SER A 218 -4.28 26.41 7.26
C SER A 218 -5.12 25.22 7.73
N LEU A 219 -4.56 24.37 8.61
CA LEU A 219 -5.18 23.12 9.05
C LEU A 219 -5.76 23.25 10.46
N ASP A 220 -6.83 22.49 10.73
CA ASP A 220 -7.30 22.27 12.09
C ASP A 220 -6.28 21.44 12.91
N ASP A 221 -6.40 21.49 14.24
CA ASP A 221 -5.45 20.85 15.16
C ASP A 221 -5.30 19.34 14.92
N PHE A 222 -6.41 18.63 14.63
CA PHE A 222 -6.37 17.19 14.34
C PHE A 222 -5.58 16.92 13.06
N THR A 223 -5.90 17.62 11.98
CA THR A 223 -5.23 17.42 10.68
C THR A 223 -3.75 17.86 10.72
N ALA A 224 -3.44 18.95 11.42
CA ALA A 224 -2.06 19.41 11.61
C ALA A 224 -1.21 18.37 12.36
N LYS A 225 -1.72 17.82 13.47
CA LYS A 225 -1.02 16.75 14.23
C LYS A 225 -0.88 15.47 13.42
N LEU A 226 -1.91 15.10 12.64
CA LEU A 226 -1.85 13.95 11.75
C LEU A 226 -0.75 14.14 10.70
N LEU A 227 -0.69 15.31 10.06
CA LEU A 227 0.34 15.65 9.09
C LEU A 227 1.74 15.61 9.72
N MET A 228 1.91 16.11 10.94
CA MET A 228 3.20 16.04 11.63
C MET A 228 3.63 14.61 11.95
N SER A 229 2.69 13.74 12.35
CA SER A 229 2.96 12.32 12.53
C SER A 229 3.42 11.66 11.21
N VAL A 230 2.75 11.97 10.10
CA VAL A 230 3.13 11.50 8.75
C VAL A 230 4.50 12.05 8.31
N TYR A 231 4.76 13.33 8.57
CA TYR A 231 6.01 14.01 8.25
C TYR A 231 7.20 13.31 8.90
N TYR A 232 7.18 13.13 10.23
CA TYR A 232 8.31 12.49 10.92
C TYR A 232 8.47 11.03 10.50
N ARG A 233 7.38 10.28 10.33
CA ARG A 233 7.44 8.89 9.82
C ARG A 233 8.05 8.79 8.42
N SER A 234 7.86 9.81 7.59
CA SER A 234 8.38 9.86 6.23
C SER A 234 9.84 10.37 6.18
N CYS A 235 10.18 11.35 7.00
CA CYS A 235 11.49 12.00 6.99
C CYS A 235 12.56 11.25 7.79
N VAL A 236 12.18 10.34 8.70
CA VAL A 236 13.11 9.55 9.51
C VAL A 236 14.01 8.62 8.68
N PHE A 237 13.61 8.28 7.44
CA PHE A 237 14.45 7.50 6.55
C PHE A 237 15.79 8.20 6.23
N VAL A 238 15.85 9.54 6.30
CA VAL A 238 17.09 10.31 6.08
C VAL A 238 18.13 10.03 7.17
N PRO A 239 17.88 10.30 8.47
CA PRO A 239 18.83 9.94 9.53
C PRO A 239 19.06 8.42 9.62
N LEU A 240 18.08 7.59 9.25
CA LEU A 240 18.25 6.13 9.16
C LEU A 240 19.33 5.74 8.13
N LEU A 241 19.32 6.34 6.93
CA LEU A 241 20.35 6.11 5.90
C LEU A 241 21.73 6.61 6.36
N LYS A 242 21.77 7.72 7.11
CA LYS A 242 22.99 8.23 7.74
C LYS A 242 23.47 7.41 8.94
N LYS A 243 22.63 6.50 9.44
CA LYS A 243 22.84 5.73 10.68
C LYS A 243 22.97 6.63 11.92
N GLU A 244 22.28 7.77 11.93
CA GLU A 244 22.23 8.71 13.05
C GLU A 244 21.23 8.19 14.11
N LYS A 245 21.68 7.23 14.94
CA LYS A 245 20.82 6.50 15.89
C LYS A 245 20.00 7.41 16.79
N GLU A 246 20.63 8.38 17.45
CA GLU A 246 19.98 9.27 18.41
C GLU A 246 18.90 10.12 17.74
N LYS A 247 19.14 10.53 16.48
CA LYS A 247 18.20 11.32 15.70
C LYS A 247 17.04 10.49 15.18
N VAL A 248 17.28 9.24 14.78
CA VAL A 248 16.20 8.29 14.45
C VAL A 248 15.25 8.15 15.64
N ILE A 249 15.79 7.90 16.84
CA ILE A 249 15.00 7.75 18.06
C ILE A 249 14.20 9.03 18.34
N ALA A 250 14.86 10.20 18.33
CA ALA A 250 14.19 11.47 18.59
C ALA A 250 13.07 11.78 17.59
N GLU A 251 13.28 11.53 16.29
CA GLU A 251 12.25 11.75 15.26
C GLU A 251 11.10 10.74 15.38
N MET A 252 11.38 9.49 15.78
CA MET A 252 10.34 8.48 16.04
C MET A 252 9.53 8.79 17.30
N ASP A 253 10.15 9.35 18.34
CA ASP A 253 9.46 9.80 19.55
C ASP A 253 8.53 10.99 19.24
N LEU A 254 9.00 11.96 18.43
CA LEU A 254 8.15 13.05 17.93
C LEU A 254 6.97 12.49 17.12
N CYS A 255 7.23 11.61 16.16
CA CYS A 255 6.20 10.94 15.37
C CYS A 255 5.11 10.27 16.23
N GLN A 256 5.53 9.54 17.27
CA GLN A 256 4.65 8.86 18.21
C GLN A 256 3.85 9.84 19.07
N SER A 257 4.48 10.89 19.61
CA SER A 257 3.79 11.89 20.43
C SER A 257 2.68 12.62 19.65
N TYR A 258 2.91 12.95 18.37
CA TYR A 258 1.87 13.51 17.50
C TYR A 258 0.71 12.53 17.28
N ALA A 259 1.01 11.24 17.07
CA ALA A 259 -0.03 10.21 16.90
C ALA A 259 -0.86 10.00 18.19
N GLU A 260 -0.23 10.06 19.36
CA GLU A 260 -0.90 9.87 20.65
C GLU A 260 -1.73 11.08 21.06
N SER A 261 -1.32 12.29 20.67
CA SER A 261 -2.02 13.56 20.96
C SER A 261 -3.20 13.88 20.03
N LEU A 262 -3.54 12.99 19.08
CA LEU A 262 -4.74 13.10 18.24
C LEU A 262 -6.01 12.93 19.10
N ILE A 263 -6.85 13.97 19.10
CA ILE A 263 -8.15 14.00 19.77
C ILE A 263 -9.24 13.99 18.68
N PRO A 264 -9.89 12.84 18.42
CA PRO A 264 -10.94 12.76 17.41
C PRO A 264 -12.25 13.38 17.91
N GLU A 265 -12.98 14.05 17.03
CA GLU A 265 -14.28 14.67 17.28
C GLU A 265 -15.46 13.91 16.65
N ASN A 266 -15.15 12.97 15.76
CA ASN A 266 -16.14 12.15 15.07
C ASN A 266 -15.60 10.74 14.77
N HIS A 267 -16.50 9.85 14.34
CA HIS A 267 -16.15 8.45 14.10
C HIS A 267 -15.09 8.24 13.01
N GLU A 268 -15.08 9.07 11.96
CA GLU A 268 -14.05 8.96 10.93
C GLU A 268 -12.66 9.32 11.48
N GLN A 269 -12.56 10.40 12.25
CA GLN A 269 -11.32 10.78 12.93
C GLN A 269 -10.86 9.73 13.94
N GLU A 270 -11.78 9.03 14.63
CA GLU A 270 -11.45 7.90 15.50
C GLU A 270 -10.72 6.80 14.74
N ILE A 271 -11.25 6.42 13.56
CA ILE A 271 -10.64 5.39 12.71
C ILE A 271 -9.31 5.87 12.13
N VAL A 272 -9.20 7.13 11.70
CA VAL A 272 -7.95 7.73 11.21
C VAL A 272 -6.88 7.75 12.30
N ALA A 273 -7.23 8.15 13.53
CA ALA A 273 -6.30 8.16 14.66
C ALA A 273 -5.89 6.73 15.08
N TYR A 274 -6.82 5.78 15.07
CA TYR A 274 -6.54 4.37 15.34
C TYR A 274 -5.58 3.76 14.30
N GLU A 275 -5.83 4.00 13.02
CA GLU A 275 -4.97 3.54 11.92
C GLU A 275 -3.59 4.19 12.00
N ASN A 276 -3.51 5.49 12.26
CA ASN A 276 -2.24 6.18 12.42
C ASN A 276 -1.41 5.60 13.57
N ARG A 277 -2.02 5.32 14.73
CA ARG A 277 -1.34 4.65 15.86
C ARG A 277 -0.80 3.27 15.46
N SER A 278 -1.57 2.48 14.70
CA SER A 278 -1.12 1.18 14.22
C SER A 278 0.08 1.30 13.26
N ASN A 279 0.06 2.28 12.35
CA ASN A 279 1.18 2.59 11.45
C ASN A 279 2.45 3.02 12.22
N ILE A 280 2.29 3.75 13.33
CA ILE A 280 3.42 4.12 14.19
C ILE A 280 3.97 2.89 14.91
N GLN A 281 3.13 2.03 15.46
CA GLN A 281 3.60 0.80 16.13
C GLN A 281 4.33 -0.14 15.18
N GLU A 282 3.88 -0.26 13.93
CA GLU A 282 4.63 -0.96 12.88
C GLU A 282 6.02 -0.33 12.67
N SER A 283 6.08 0.99 12.55
CA SER A 283 7.34 1.72 12.34
C SER A 283 8.29 1.59 13.55
N ARG A 284 7.76 1.64 14.78
CA ARG A 284 8.49 1.46 16.04
C ARG A 284 8.97 0.01 16.22
N THR A 285 8.26 -0.97 15.66
CA THR A 285 8.72 -2.36 15.58
C THR A 285 9.94 -2.47 14.67
N LYS A 286 9.88 -1.87 13.48
CA LYS A 286 10.99 -1.85 12.51
C LYS A 286 12.22 -1.09 13.02
N GLU A 287 12.01 -0.01 13.76
CA GLU A 287 13.08 0.70 14.47
C GLU A 287 13.76 -0.19 15.51
N ALA A 288 12.99 -0.90 16.35
CA ALA A 288 13.55 -1.83 17.34
C ALA A 288 14.38 -2.94 16.67
N LEU A 289 13.89 -3.50 15.55
CA LEU A 289 14.67 -4.44 14.72
C LEU A 289 15.98 -3.82 14.22
N TRP A 290 15.94 -2.57 13.73
CA TRP A 290 17.13 -1.85 13.27
C TRP A 290 18.14 -1.61 14.40
N LEU A 291 17.65 -1.29 15.60
CA LEU A 291 18.43 -1.15 16.84
C LEU A 291 18.94 -2.49 17.39
N ARG A 292 18.46 -3.62 16.85
CA ARG A 292 18.70 -4.98 17.33
C ARG A 292 18.14 -5.25 18.73
N ASP A 293 17.14 -4.47 19.15
CA ASP A 293 16.35 -4.74 20.34
C ASP A 293 15.20 -5.68 19.96
N PHE A 294 15.53 -6.97 19.86
CA PHE A 294 14.59 -7.98 19.40
C PHE A 294 13.48 -8.29 20.41
N ASP A 295 13.72 -8.05 21.70
CA ASP A 295 12.70 -8.21 22.72
C ASP A 295 11.62 -7.14 22.58
N LEU A 296 12.03 -5.88 22.44
CA LEU A 296 11.10 -4.77 22.21
C LEU A 296 10.37 -4.89 20.87
N ALA A 297 11.08 -5.34 19.82
CA ALA A 297 10.46 -5.59 18.52
C ALA A 297 9.35 -6.66 18.61
N GLU A 298 9.59 -7.76 19.33
CA GLU A 298 8.60 -8.82 19.50
C GLU A 298 7.41 -8.34 20.33
N GLU A 299 7.65 -7.64 21.44
CA GLU A 299 6.59 -7.08 22.28
C GLU A 299 5.64 -6.20 21.45
N ARG A 300 6.20 -5.24 20.71
CA ARG A 300 5.44 -4.32 19.86
C ARG A 300 4.68 -5.05 18.75
N ALA A 301 5.33 -6.01 18.08
CA ALA A 301 4.69 -6.79 17.02
C ALA A 301 3.50 -7.62 17.54
N ARG A 302 3.63 -8.23 18.73
CA ARG A 302 2.53 -8.97 19.37
C ARG A 302 1.36 -8.06 19.72
N GLN A 303 1.62 -6.91 20.36
CA GLN A 303 0.59 -5.92 20.66
C GLN A 303 -0.13 -5.43 19.41
N LEU A 304 0.60 -5.26 18.30
CA LEU A 304 0.03 -4.83 17.03
C LEU A 304 -0.93 -5.89 16.46
N VAL A 305 -0.56 -7.18 16.50
CA VAL A 305 -1.42 -8.30 16.09
C VAL A 305 -2.65 -8.44 16.98
N GLU A 306 -2.50 -8.30 18.30
CA GLU A 306 -3.60 -8.39 19.27
C GLU A 306 -4.66 -7.31 19.03
N ARG A 307 -4.23 -6.08 18.71
CA ARG A 307 -5.14 -4.95 18.45
C ARG A 307 -5.78 -4.99 17.07
N ASN A 308 -5.16 -5.69 16.11
CA ASN A 308 -5.55 -5.72 14.71
C ASN A 308 -5.71 -7.16 14.22
N ILE A 309 -6.60 -7.92 14.87
CA ILE A 309 -6.75 -9.36 14.66
C ILE A 309 -7.16 -9.75 13.23
N SER A 310 -7.70 -8.83 12.44
CA SER A 310 -8.19 -9.07 11.08
C SER A 310 -7.16 -8.73 10.00
N ASP A 311 -6.05 -8.08 10.34
CA ASP A 311 -5.05 -7.64 9.35
C ASP A 311 -3.93 -8.69 9.18
N PRO A 312 -3.78 -9.30 7.99
CA PRO A 312 -2.71 -10.26 7.75
C PRO A 312 -1.31 -9.64 7.79
N ARG A 313 -1.16 -8.35 7.49
CA ARG A 313 0.15 -7.69 7.37
C ARG A 313 0.89 -7.71 8.70
N TYR A 314 0.20 -7.46 9.81
CA TYR A 314 0.84 -7.44 11.12
C TYR A 314 1.27 -8.83 11.61
N ARG A 315 0.63 -9.91 11.13
CA ARG A 315 1.11 -11.27 11.36
C ARG A 315 2.34 -11.59 10.51
N LEU A 316 2.42 -11.08 9.27
CA LEU A 316 3.65 -11.19 8.48
C LEU A 316 4.83 -10.51 9.20
N GLU A 317 4.60 -9.30 9.73
CA GLU A 317 5.60 -8.55 10.50
C GLU A 317 6.03 -9.29 11.78
N LEU A 318 5.08 -9.83 12.56
CA LEU A 318 5.41 -10.66 13.72
C LEU A 318 6.21 -11.89 13.32
N GLY A 319 5.85 -12.55 12.23
CA GLY A 319 6.62 -13.68 11.70
C GLY A 319 8.05 -13.30 11.34
N GLU A 320 8.28 -12.10 10.78
CA GLU A 320 9.63 -11.61 10.47
C GLU A 320 10.44 -11.40 11.75
N VAL A 321 9.84 -10.77 12.76
CA VAL A 321 10.48 -10.55 14.07
C VAL A 321 10.86 -11.88 14.72
N LEU A 322 9.96 -12.87 14.70
CA LEU A 322 10.23 -14.21 15.26
C LEU A 322 11.36 -14.93 14.52
N LEU A 323 11.45 -14.78 13.19
CA LEU A 323 12.59 -15.29 12.42
C LEU A 323 13.91 -14.62 12.80
N LYS A 324 13.93 -13.31 13.06
CA LYS A 324 15.14 -12.62 13.55
C LYS A 324 15.57 -13.10 14.94
N ARG A 325 14.64 -13.66 15.70
CA ARG A 325 14.89 -14.30 17.01
C ARG A 325 15.14 -15.80 16.94
N GLU A 326 15.23 -16.37 15.74
CA GLU A 326 15.42 -17.81 15.53
C GLU A 326 14.29 -18.68 16.13
N LYS A 327 13.11 -18.08 16.42
CA LYS A 327 11.90 -18.78 16.86
C LYS A 327 11.13 -19.31 15.65
N ILE A 328 11.74 -20.23 14.90
CA ILE A 328 11.30 -20.64 13.56
C ILE A 328 9.94 -21.36 13.61
N GLU A 329 9.70 -22.22 14.60
CA GLU A 329 8.45 -22.95 14.77
C GLU A 329 7.27 -21.99 15.02
N GLU A 330 7.49 -21.00 15.87
CA GLU A 330 6.47 -19.99 16.16
C GLU A 330 6.21 -19.10 14.94
N ALA A 331 7.27 -18.69 14.24
CA ALA A 331 7.13 -17.94 12.99
C ALA A 331 6.29 -18.72 11.97
N ALA A 332 6.53 -20.03 11.80
CA ALA A 332 5.73 -20.88 10.91
C ALA A 332 4.23 -20.85 11.29
N GLN A 333 3.91 -20.94 12.58
CA GLN A 333 2.52 -20.89 13.07
C GLN A 333 1.87 -19.53 12.79
N VAL A 334 2.59 -18.44 13.05
CA VAL A 334 2.11 -17.08 12.80
C VAL A 334 1.85 -16.86 11.31
N TYR A 335 2.80 -17.21 10.44
CA TYR A 335 2.61 -17.12 8.98
C TYR A 335 1.42 -17.98 8.52
N ARG A 336 1.32 -19.23 8.99
CA ARG A 336 0.17 -20.10 8.69
C ARG A 336 -1.16 -19.47 9.14
N SER A 337 -1.19 -18.77 10.26
CA SER A 337 -2.40 -18.09 10.71
C SER A 337 -2.79 -16.92 9.80
N ALA A 338 -1.81 -16.18 9.24
CA ALA A 338 -2.06 -15.09 8.30
C ALA A 338 -2.77 -15.55 7.01
N THR A 339 -2.46 -16.76 6.51
CA THR A 339 -3.09 -17.33 5.29
C THR A 339 -4.62 -17.46 5.37
N ARG A 340 -5.17 -17.49 6.59
CA ARG A 340 -6.61 -17.66 6.84
C ARG A 340 -7.39 -16.36 6.65
N LEU A 341 -6.71 -15.22 6.68
CA LEU A 341 -7.35 -13.90 6.69
C LEU A 341 -7.62 -13.37 5.28
N GLY A 342 -6.95 -13.91 4.27
CA GLY A 342 -7.09 -13.47 2.89
C GLY A 342 -6.08 -12.37 2.53
N PRO A 343 -6.29 -11.70 1.38
CA PRO A 343 -5.36 -10.67 0.92
C PRO A 343 -5.40 -9.40 1.80
N PRO A 344 -4.35 -8.56 1.75
CA PRO A 344 -3.12 -8.77 1.00
C PRO A 344 -2.16 -9.73 1.72
N GLY A 345 -1.32 -10.43 0.94
CA GLY A 345 -0.18 -11.18 1.50
C GLY A 345 -0.41 -12.66 1.77
N THR A 346 -1.54 -13.27 1.37
CA THR A 346 -1.76 -14.72 1.45
C THR A 346 -0.60 -15.51 0.85
N ALA A 347 -0.18 -15.16 -0.38
CA ALA A 347 0.91 -15.85 -1.06
C ALA A 347 2.26 -15.70 -0.32
N VAL A 348 2.55 -14.49 0.20
CA VAL A 348 3.75 -14.22 1.00
C VAL A 348 3.74 -15.04 2.29
N ALA A 349 2.59 -15.11 2.99
CA ALA A 349 2.43 -15.92 4.20
C ALA A 349 2.74 -17.40 3.94
N TRP A 350 2.22 -17.97 2.84
CA TRP A 350 2.52 -19.34 2.44
C TRP A 350 4.00 -19.54 2.12
N PHE A 351 4.59 -18.62 1.36
CA PHE A 351 6.02 -18.67 1.04
C PHE A 351 6.89 -18.67 2.30
N MET A 352 6.64 -17.73 3.22
CA MET A 352 7.40 -17.58 4.46
C MET A 352 7.20 -18.79 5.39
N ALA A 353 5.97 -19.31 5.52
CA ALA A 353 5.72 -20.56 6.23
C ALA A 353 6.51 -21.73 5.63
N GLY A 354 6.55 -21.84 4.29
CA GLY A 354 7.34 -22.84 3.58
C GLY A 354 8.84 -22.73 3.85
N GLN A 355 9.38 -21.51 3.92
CA GLN A 355 10.77 -21.29 4.34
C GLN A 355 11.03 -21.71 5.78
N CYS A 356 10.08 -21.46 6.69
CA CYS A 356 10.19 -21.92 8.08
C CYS A 356 10.25 -23.46 8.15
N TYR A 357 9.28 -24.15 7.54
CA TYR A 357 9.26 -25.62 7.50
C TYR A 357 10.49 -26.22 6.82
N GLN A 358 11.01 -25.58 5.76
CA GLN A 358 12.24 -26.02 5.12
C GLN A 358 13.43 -25.94 6.09
N SER A 359 13.54 -24.86 6.88
CA SER A 359 14.59 -24.70 7.89
C SER A 359 14.46 -25.68 9.05
N LEU A 360 13.24 -26.09 9.39
CA LEU A 360 12.95 -27.11 10.41
C LEU A 360 13.20 -28.55 9.91
N GLY A 361 13.45 -28.74 8.62
CA GLY A 361 13.62 -30.07 8.02
C GLY A 361 12.30 -30.75 7.63
N ASP A 362 11.16 -30.08 7.81
CA ASP A 362 9.84 -30.55 7.39
C ASP A 362 9.63 -30.33 5.89
N VAL A 363 10.43 -31.03 5.08
CA VAL A 363 10.53 -30.83 3.63
C VAL A 363 9.19 -31.01 2.92
N GLN A 364 8.33 -31.92 3.38
CA GLN A 364 6.99 -32.13 2.81
C GLN A 364 6.05 -30.95 3.08
N LEU A 365 6.06 -30.38 4.28
CA LEU A 365 5.24 -29.19 4.59
C LEU A 365 5.75 -27.97 3.82
N ALA A 366 7.06 -27.84 3.64
CA ALA A 366 7.64 -26.79 2.79
C ALA A 366 7.16 -26.91 1.34
N TYR A 367 7.17 -28.14 0.79
CA TYR A 367 6.66 -28.44 -0.55
C TYR A 367 5.21 -27.98 -0.72
N ASP A 368 4.32 -28.38 0.19
CA ASP A 368 2.90 -28.02 0.16
C ASP A 368 2.70 -26.50 0.28
N CYS A 369 3.47 -25.83 1.13
CA CYS A 369 3.41 -24.38 1.29
C CYS A 369 3.85 -23.63 0.02
N TYR A 370 4.87 -24.11 -0.70
CA TYR A 370 5.28 -23.49 -1.95
C TYR A 370 4.27 -23.70 -3.07
N LEU A 371 3.61 -24.86 -3.14
CA LEU A 371 2.48 -25.07 -4.04
C LEU A 371 1.30 -24.14 -3.70
N ALA A 372 0.97 -23.99 -2.41
CA ALA A 372 -0.08 -23.06 -1.98
C ALA A 372 0.27 -21.60 -2.32
N CYS A 373 1.52 -21.18 -2.14
CA CYS A 373 1.99 -19.87 -2.57
C CYS A 373 1.73 -19.65 -4.07
N LEU A 374 2.10 -20.61 -4.93
CA LEU A 374 1.93 -20.52 -6.38
C LEU A 374 0.47 -20.57 -6.83
N HIS A 375 -0.43 -21.17 -6.04
CA HIS A 375 -1.86 -21.11 -6.30
C HIS A 375 -2.40 -19.67 -6.14
N PHE A 376 -1.92 -18.94 -5.13
CA PHE A 376 -2.35 -17.57 -4.85
C PHE A 376 -1.56 -16.52 -5.64
N ASP A 377 -0.30 -16.79 -5.97
CA ASP A 377 0.53 -15.97 -6.84
C ASP A 377 1.28 -16.83 -7.87
N PRO A 378 0.70 -17.04 -9.06
CA PRO A 378 1.33 -17.80 -10.14
C PRO A 378 2.60 -17.15 -10.73
N LEU A 379 2.92 -15.90 -10.34
CA LEU A 379 4.10 -15.16 -10.79
C LEU A 379 5.24 -15.21 -9.76
N ALA A 380 5.06 -15.89 -8.62
CA ALA A 380 6.06 -15.99 -7.56
C ALA A 380 7.30 -16.83 -7.95
N ILE A 381 8.25 -16.24 -8.69
CA ILE A 381 9.51 -16.87 -9.13
C ILE A 381 10.27 -17.51 -7.97
N SER A 382 10.34 -16.83 -6.82
CA SER A 382 11.01 -17.33 -5.62
C SER A 382 10.40 -18.63 -5.10
N ALA A 383 9.07 -18.75 -5.17
CA ALA A 383 8.36 -19.97 -4.78
C ALA A 383 8.64 -21.13 -5.76
N VAL A 384 8.66 -20.87 -7.08
CA VAL A 384 9.03 -21.89 -8.08
C VAL A 384 10.45 -22.42 -7.84
N LYS A 385 11.42 -21.52 -7.58
CA LYS A 385 12.81 -21.91 -7.27
C LYS A 385 12.91 -22.76 -6.01
N ARG A 386 12.20 -22.38 -4.94
CA ARG A 386 12.19 -23.12 -3.68
C ARG A 386 11.50 -24.48 -3.83
N LEU A 387 10.37 -24.53 -4.55
CA LEU A 387 9.67 -25.76 -4.88
C LEU A 387 10.56 -26.72 -5.67
N SER A 388 11.26 -26.26 -6.71
CA SER A 388 12.20 -27.08 -7.48
C SER A 388 13.28 -27.74 -6.60
N ARG A 389 13.87 -26.96 -5.67
CA ARG A 389 14.88 -27.48 -4.74
C ARG A 389 14.31 -28.54 -3.80
N VAL A 390 13.13 -28.30 -3.25
CA VAL A 390 12.44 -29.23 -2.34
C VAL A 390 11.99 -30.50 -3.08
N ALA A 391 11.42 -30.36 -4.27
CA ALA A 391 11.01 -31.48 -5.12
C ALA A 391 12.20 -32.36 -5.51
N SER A 392 13.36 -31.75 -5.81
CA SER A 392 14.60 -32.48 -6.09
C SER A 392 15.04 -33.34 -4.91
N PHE A 393 14.96 -32.80 -3.68
CA PHE A 393 15.26 -33.56 -2.47
C PHE A 393 14.29 -34.72 -2.23
N LEU A 394 13.00 -34.54 -2.54
CA LEU A 394 11.98 -35.57 -2.44
C LEU A 394 11.99 -36.57 -3.62
N GLY A 395 12.81 -36.34 -4.64
CA GLY A 395 12.88 -37.18 -5.85
C GLY A 395 11.71 -37.00 -6.82
N ASP A 396 10.88 -35.96 -6.68
CA ASP A 396 9.77 -35.67 -7.59
C ASP A 396 10.28 -34.97 -8.86
N ARG A 397 10.78 -35.79 -9.79
CA ARG A 397 11.33 -35.31 -11.07
C ARG A 397 10.29 -34.59 -11.94
N LYS A 398 9.00 -34.93 -11.83
CA LYS A 398 7.95 -34.32 -12.66
C LYS A 398 7.78 -32.85 -12.30
N ILE A 399 7.77 -32.56 -11.01
CA ILE A 399 7.62 -31.19 -10.51
C ILE A 399 8.89 -30.38 -10.75
N VAL A 400 10.07 -30.99 -10.67
CA VAL A 400 11.32 -30.32 -11.07
C VAL A 400 11.25 -29.87 -12.54
N SER A 401 10.88 -30.77 -13.47
CA SER A 401 10.74 -30.41 -14.89
C SER A 401 9.66 -29.35 -15.13
N TRP A 402 8.54 -29.41 -14.41
CA TRP A 402 7.53 -28.36 -14.47
C TRP A 402 8.08 -27.01 -13.99
N CYS A 403 8.84 -26.98 -12.89
CA CYS A 403 9.46 -25.76 -12.38
C CYS A 403 10.45 -25.14 -13.37
N GLU A 404 11.28 -25.96 -14.04
CA GLU A 404 12.20 -25.49 -15.07
C GLU A 404 11.46 -24.82 -16.24
N LEU A 405 10.41 -25.48 -16.74
CA LEU A 405 9.56 -24.91 -17.79
C LEU A 405 8.89 -23.60 -17.33
N ARG A 406 8.32 -23.58 -16.12
CA ARG A 406 7.62 -22.40 -15.60
C ARG A 406 8.58 -21.23 -15.39
N LEU A 407 9.80 -21.46 -14.91
CA LEU A 407 10.81 -20.42 -14.77
C LEU A 407 11.18 -19.82 -16.14
N SER A 408 11.31 -20.65 -17.17
CA SER A 408 11.57 -20.16 -18.52
C SER A 408 10.40 -19.32 -19.07
N GLN A 409 9.16 -19.72 -18.80
CA GLN A 409 7.97 -18.95 -19.19
C GLN A 409 7.91 -17.60 -18.47
N LEU A 410 8.12 -17.59 -17.15
CA LEU A 410 8.10 -16.35 -16.35
C LEU A 410 9.18 -15.36 -16.78
N GLU A 411 10.36 -15.85 -17.19
CA GLU A 411 11.42 -15.00 -17.72
C GLU A 411 11.01 -14.36 -19.07
N GLN A 412 10.36 -15.11 -19.96
CA GLN A 412 9.81 -14.58 -21.21
C GLN A 412 8.67 -13.57 -20.96
N GLU A 413 7.74 -13.88 -20.05
CA GLU A 413 6.67 -12.98 -19.64
C GLU A 413 7.24 -11.66 -19.09
N LYS A 414 8.27 -11.74 -18.24
CA LYS A 414 8.96 -10.55 -17.71
C LYS A 414 9.62 -9.73 -18.80
N GLN A 415 10.31 -10.35 -19.76
CA GLN A 415 10.92 -9.66 -20.89
C GLN A 415 9.86 -8.97 -21.77
N ASN A 416 8.74 -9.63 -22.01
CA ASN A 416 7.61 -9.05 -22.76
C ASN A 416 6.98 -7.89 -21.99
N MET A 417 6.76 -8.01 -20.68
CA MET A 417 6.22 -6.93 -19.84
C MET A 417 7.13 -5.70 -19.85
N VAL A 418 8.46 -5.89 -19.83
CA VAL A 418 9.42 -4.78 -19.98
C VAL A 418 9.36 -4.17 -21.38
N ALA A 419 9.09 -4.95 -22.42
CA ALA A 419 8.97 -4.46 -23.80
C ALA A 419 7.62 -3.78 -24.12
N THR A 420 6.53 -4.19 -23.45
CA THR A 420 5.16 -3.69 -23.70
C THR A 420 4.65 -2.71 -22.64
N GLY A 421 5.18 -2.76 -21.42
CA GLY A 421 4.98 -1.73 -20.40
C GLY A 421 5.67 -0.46 -20.87
N SER A 422 4.99 0.69 -20.80
CA SER A 422 5.37 1.95 -21.45
C SER A 422 6.88 2.13 -21.61
N ASN A 423 7.34 2.47 -22.81
CA ASN A 423 8.68 3.00 -23.10
C ASN A 423 9.04 4.28 -22.30
N ALA A 424 8.28 4.66 -21.28
CA ALA A 424 8.62 5.72 -20.37
C ALA A 424 9.78 5.24 -19.47
N PRO A 425 10.97 5.86 -19.57
CA PRO A 425 12.10 5.49 -18.72
C PRO A 425 11.77 5.75 -17.25
N ALA A 426 12.45 5.02 -16.35
CA ALA A 426 12.48 5.38 -14.93
C ALA A 426 12.82 6.87 -14.81
N TYR A 427 12.03 7.62 -14.04
CA TYR A 427 12.29 9.03 -13.79
C TYR A 427 12.51 9.25 -12.31
N VAL A 428 13.74 9.64 -11.99
CA VAL A 428 14.15 10.07 -10.66
C VAL A 428 14.39 11.58 -10.72
N PRO A 429 13.78 12.39 -9.81
CA PRO A 429 13.98 13.83 -9.76
C PRO A 429 15.46 14.18 -9.77
N ALA A 430 15.85 15.10 -10.65
CA ALA A 430 17.23 15.57 -10.70
C ALA A 430 17.50 16.45 -9.48
N VAL A 431 18.41 16.03 -8.61
CA VAL A 431 18.82 16.79 -7.43
C VAL A 431 20.05 17.59 -7.82
N PRO A 432 20.08 18.92 -7.63
CA PRO A 432 21.28 19.69 -7.88
C PRO A 432 22.41 19.13 -7.03
N THR A 433 23.52 18.70 -7.65
CA THR A 433 24.74 18.41 -6.91
C THR A 433 25.14 19.67 -6.15
N LEU A 434 25.08 19.61 -4.82
CA LEU A 434 25.69 20.64 -3.96
C LEU A 434 27.18 20.66 -4.31
N VAL A 435 27.58 21.59 -5.18
CA VAL A 435 28.98 21.94 -5.35
C VAL A 435 29.40 22.45 -3.97
N GLN A 436 30.28 21.71 -3.30
CA GLN A 436 30.91 22.18 -2.09
C GLN A 436 31.52 23.55 -2.42
N ALA A 437 30.95 24.61 -1.83
CA ALA A 437 31.56 25.93 -1.89
C ALA A 437 32.92 25.79 -1.19
N SER A 438 33.98 25.87 -2.00
CA SER A 438 35.38 25.84 -1.61
C SER A 438 35.76 26.98 -0.68
#